data_AF-A0A381WEQ2-F1
#
_entry.id   AF-A0A381WEQ2-F1
#
_cell.length_a   1.000
_cell.length_b   1.000
_cell.length_c   1.000
_cell.angle_alpha   90.00
_cell.angle_beta   90.00
_cell.angle_gamma   90.00
#
_symmetry.space_group_name_H-M   'P 1'
#
loop_
_entity.id
_entity.type
_entity.pdbx_description
1 polymer ?
#
loop_
_entity_poly.entity_id
_entity_poly.type
_entity_poly.pdbx_seq_one_letter_code
_entity_poly.pdbx_strand_id
1 'polypeptide(L)'
;MNNNNKIFNNIFQQSYSHTNKAHARVNLIGEHTDYTGGYVLPCLLQYKTVVSVAENKKSKTYNAYSEFYREKISFNDFIKSKNNQWIDYLKGCLFVFYDENKTLDNIYLN
;
A
#
# COMPACT_ATOMS: atom_id res chain seq x y z
N MET A 1 -16.42 -2.85 10.83
CA MET A 1 -15.33 -1.98 11.33
C MET A 1 -14.62 -2.56 12.56
N ASN A 2 -15.29 -3.25 13.49
CA ASN A 2 -14.65 -3.80 14.71
C ASN A 2 -13.64 -4.95 14.49
N ASN A 3 -13.56 -5.55 13.30
CA ASN A 3 -12.66 -6.68 13.03
C ASN A 3 -11.23 -6.25 12.68
N ASN A 4 -11.06 -5.11 11.99
CA ASN A 4 -9.74 -4.70 11.48
C ASN A 4 -8.76 -4.35 12.60
N ASN A 5 -9.26 -3.73 13.68
CA ASN A 5 -8.45 -3.44 14.87
C ASN A 5 -7.96 -4.73 15.55
N LYS A 6 -8.81 -5.76 15.65
CA LYS A 6 -8.43 -7.05 16.22
C LYS A 6 -7.38 -7.76 15.36
N ILE A 7 -7.59 -7.80 14.04
CA ILE A 7 -6.64 -8.43 13.10
C ILE A 7 -5.29 -7.70 13.15
N PHE A 8 -5.28 -6.38 13.03
CA PHE A 8 -4.05 -5.59 13.07
C PHE A 8 -3.29 -5.78 14.39
N ASN A 9 -4.00 -5.70 15.53
CA ASN A 9 -3.40 -5.92 16.83
C ASN A 9 -2.84 -7.35 16.99
N ASN A 10 -3.56 -8.37 16.52
CA ASN A 10 -3.06 -9.74 16.57
C ASN A 10 -1.75 -9.94 15.77
N ILE A 11 -1.61 -9.27 14.62
CA ILE A 11 -0.48 -9.45 13.70
C ILE A 11 0.74 -8.58 14.08
N PHE A 12 0.49 -7.35 14.54
CA PHE A 12 1.54 -6.36 14.80
C PHE A 12 1.75 -6.07 16.29
N GLN A 13 0.90 -6.61 17.17
CA GLN A 13 0.96 -6.43 18.62
C GLN A 13 0.93 -4.94 19.00
N GLN A 14 0.14 -4.16 18.27
CA GLN A 14 -0.16 -2.74 18.51
C GLN A 14 -1.45 -2.35 17.76
N SER A 15 -2.09 -1.25 18.17
CA SER A 15 -3.21 -0.67 17.42
C SER A 15 -2.72 0.15 16.22
N TYR A 16 -3.51 0.23 15.14
CA TYR A 16 -3.21 1.17 14.05
C TYR A 16 -3.47 2.61 14.50
N SER A 17 -2.72 3.57 13.96
CA SER A 17 -2.95 5.00 14.20
C SER A 17 -3.84 5.63 13.12
N HIS A 18 -3.74 5.14 11.88
CA HIS A 18 -4.52 5.66 10.76
C HIS A 18 -5.06 4.52 9.91
N THR A 19 -6.21 4.76 9.27
CA THR A 19 -6.80 3.83 8.31
C THR A 19 -7.35 4.61 7.12
N ASN A 20 -7.07 4.14 5.91
CA ASN A 20 -7.54 4.74 4.67
C ASN A 20 -8.04 3.64 3.72
N LYS A 21 -8.83 4.04 2.73
CA LYS A 21 -9.43 3.13 1.76
C LYS A 21 -9.38 3.72 0.35
N ALA A 22 -9.08 2.88 -0.63
CA ALA A 22 -9.15 3.22 -2.05
C ALA A 22 -10.15 2.31 -2.76
N HIS A 23 -10.92 2.88 -3.68
CA HIS A 23 -11.92 2.15 -4.46
C HIS A 23 -11.28 1.52 -5.70
N ALA A 24 -11.76 0.32 -6.07
CA ALA A 24 -11.53 -0.20 -7.41
C ALA A 24 -12.31 0.64 -8.45
N ARG A 25 -11.90 0.56 -9.71
CA ARG A 25 -12.53 1.30 -10.82
C ARG A 25 -12.78 0.41 -12.01
N VAL A 26 -13.79 0.75 -12.79
CA VAL A 26 -14.04 0.23 -14.13
C VAL A 26 -14.09 1.41 -15.10
N ASN A 27 -13.69 1.22 -16.34
CA ASN A 27 -13.90 2.23 -17.38
C ASN A 27 -15.27 1.97 -18.01
N LEU A 28 -16.10 3.00 -18.13
CA LEU A 28 -17.37 2.91 -18.85
C LEU A 28 -17.15 3.02 -20.36
N ILE A 29 -16.22 3.89 -20.77
CA ILE A 29 -15.77 4.07 -22.16
C ILE A 29 -14.37 4.70 -22.18
N GLY A 30 -13.66 4.58 -23.30
CA GLY A 30 -12.34 5.18 -23.52
C GLY A 30 -11.17 4.20 -23.30
N GLU A 31 -11.35 2.90 -23.54
CA GLU A 31 -10.24 1.94 -23.40
C GLU A 31 -9.10 2.23 -24.38
N HIS A 32 -7.86 2.05 -23.92
CA HIS A 32 -6.64 2.28 -24.70
C HIS A 32 -6.42 3.74 -25.16
N THR A 33 -7.14 4.70 -24.59
CA THR A 33 -7.02 6.12 -24.93
C THR A 33 -6.19 6.93 -23.94
N ASP A 34 -6.06 6.46 -22.70
CA ASP A 34 -5.36 7.11 -21.60
C ASP A 34 -3.87 7.35 -21.92
N TYR A 35 -3.21 6.38 -22.54
CA TYR A 35 -1.80 6.50 -22.94
C TYR A 35 -1.58 7.09 -24.34
N THR A 36 -2.66 7.44 -25.06
CA THR A 36 -2.59 8.10 -26.38
C THR A 36 -3.07 9.55 -26.36
N GLY A 37 -3.37 10.08 -25.18
CA GLY A 37 -3.83 11.46 -24.99
C GLY A 37 -5.33 11.69 -25.25
N GLY A 38 -6.12 10.61 -25.32
CA GLY A 38 -7.57 10.68 -25.44
C GLY A 38 -8.31 10.82 -24.09
N TYR A 39 -9.64 10.87 -24.16
CA TYR A 39 -10.50 11.00 -22.99
C TYR A 39 -10.98 9.63 -22.47
N VAL A 40 -11.07 9.50 -21.15
CA VAL A 40 -11.60 8.32 -20.46
C VAL A 40 -12.78 8.67 -19.57
N LEU A 41 -13.72 7.73 -19.38
CA LEU A 41 -14.82 7.87 -18.42
C LEU A 41 -14.81 6.73 -17.40
N PRO A 42 -14.02 6.81 -16.32
CA PRO A 42 -13.99 5.80 -15.27
C PRO A 42 -15.14 5.97 -14.28
N CYS A 43 -15.50 4.87 -13.62
CA CYS A 43 -16.47 4.82 -12.53
C CYS A 43 -15.91 4.00 -11.36
N LEU A 44 -16.16 4.45 -10.13
CA LEU A 44 -15.76 3.73 -8.92
C LEU A 44 -16.69 2.55 -8.66
N LEU A 45 -16.09 1.40 -8.35
CA LEU A 45 -16.81 0.23 -7.86
C LEU A 45 -16.97 0.30 -6.34
N GLN A 46 -17.90 -0.50 -5.81
CA GLN A 46 -18.08 -0.63 -4.36
C GLN A 46 -16.92 -1.37 -3.66
N TYR A 47 -16.11 -2.13 -4.41
CA TYR A 47 -14.96 -2.87 -3.90
C TYR A 47 -13.83 -1.92 -3.48
N LYS A 48 -13.20 -2.19 -2.34
CA LYS A 48 -12.19 -1.31 -1.74
C LYS A 48 -11.02 -2.11 -1.18
N THR A 49 -9.83 -1.53 -1.30
CA THR A 49 -8.66 -1.93 -0.52
C THR A 49 -8.54 -1.00 0.68
N VAL A 50 -8.43 -1.57 1.87
CA VAL A 50 -8.26 -0.81 3.13
C VAL A 50 -6.83 -1.01 3.62
N VAL A 51 -6.15 0.09 3.95
CA VAL A 51 -4.80 0.07 4.51
C VAL A 51 -4.88 0.71 5.89
N SER A 52 -4.42 -0.03 6.90
CA SER A 52 -4.28 0.48 8.27
C SER A 52 -2.80 0.50 8.62
N VAL A 53 -2.34 1.60 9.21
CA VAL A 53 -0.91 1.84 9.46
C VAL A 53 -0.68 2.31 10.89
N ALA A 54 0.50 1.97 11.41
CA ALA A 54 1.07 2.53 12.62
C ALA A 54 2.57 2.73 12.40
N GLU A 55 3.16 3.65 13.15
CA GLU A 55 4.61 3.74 13.24
C GLU A 55 5.17 2.44 13.80
N ASN A 56 6.23 1.91 13.19
CA ASN A 56 6.94 0.77 13.75
C ASN A 56 7.99 1.26 14.74
N LYS A 57 7.71 1.07 16.04
CA LYS A 57 8.60 1.48 17.15
C LYS A 57 9.58 0.40 17.60
N LYS A 58 9.47 -0.82 17.06
CA LYS A 58 10.26 -1.99 17.50
C LYS A 58 11.49 -2.24 16.63
N SER A 59 11.42 -1.93 15.34
CA SER A 59 12.51 -2.14 14.39
C SER A 59 12.56 -1.04 13.33
N LYS A 60 13.74 -0.82 12.75
CA LYS A 60 13.94 0.05 11.58
C LYS A 60 13.61 -0.69 10.28
N THR A 61 12.40 -1.25 10.20
CA THR A 61 11.91 -1.95 9.01
C THR A 61 10.44 -1.63 8.78
N TYR A 62 10.02 -1.63 7.52
CA TYR A 62 8.62 -1.72 7.16
C TYR A 62 8.13 -3.15 7.39
N ASN A 63 6.92 -3.28 7.96
CA ASN A 63 6.25 -4.56 8.13
C ASN A 63 4.85 -4.46 7.54
N ALA A 64 4.57 -5.23 6.49
CA ALA A 64 3.29 -5.25 5.83
C ALA A 64 2.64 -6.62 5.95
N TYR A 65 1.31 -6.65 6.00
CA TYR A 65 0.53 -7.87 5.96
C TYR A 65 -0.64 -7.70 4.98
N SER A 66 -0.88 -8.72 4.17
CA SER A 66 -2.06 -8.80 3.31
C SER A 66 -3.01 -9.87 3.83
N GLU A 67 -4.26 -9.50 4.10
CA GLU A 67 -5.31 -10.46 4.48
C GLU A 67 -5.66 -11.41 3.33
N PHE A 68 -5.57 -10.93 2.08
CA PHE A 68 -5.83 -11.74 0.89
C PHE A 68 -4.78 -12.85 0.71
N TYR A 69 -3.50 -12.50 0.82
CA TYR A 69 -2.39 -13.46 0.70
C TYR A 69 -2.08 -14.20 2.01
N ARG A 70 -2.64 -13.73 3.14
CA ARG A 70 -2.36 -14.20 4.50
C ARG A 70 -0.87 -14.23 4.83
N GLU A 71 -0.13 -13.25 4.32
CA GLU A 71 1.33 -13.22 4.35
C GLU A 71 1.81 -11.92 5.01
N LYS A 72 2.81 -12.04 5.88
CA LYS A 72 3.53 -10.92 6.48
C LYS A 72 4.93 -10.82 5.87
N ILE A 73 5.30 -9.64 5.40
CA ILE A 73 6.60 -9.36 4.82
C ILE A 73 7.25 -8.18 5.55
N SER A 74 8.53 -8.33 5.86
CA SER A 74 9.38 -7.29 6.42
C SER A 74 10.40 -6.87 5.36
N PHE A 75 10.62 -5.55 5.22
CA PHE A 75 11.58 -5.01 4.26
C PHE A 75 12.16 -3.67 4.73
N ASN A 76 13.34 -3.32 4.24
CA ASN A 76 14.08 -2.10 4.53
C ASN A 76 14.76 -1.52 3.28
N ASP A 77 14.24 -1.89 2.12
CA ASP A 77 14.69 -1.49 0.79
C ASP A 77 13.47 -1.28 -0.11
N PHE A 78 13.65 -0.53 -1.19
CA PHE A 78 12.62 -0.36 -2.23
C PHE A 78 12.93 -1.10 -3.53
N ILE A 79 13.79 -2.12 -3.46
CA ILE A 79 14.15 -2.95 -4.61
C ILE A 79 13.00 -3.91 -4.92
N LYS A 80 12.54 -3.85 -6.16
CA LYS A 80 11.51 -4.75 -6.70
C LYS A 80 11.98 -6.21 -6.62
N SER A 81 11.12 -7.08 -6.13
CA SER A 81 11.38 -8.52 -6.03
C SER A 81 11.55 -9.16 -7.42
N LYS A 82 12.33 -10.25 -7.47
CA LYS A 82 12.52 -11.04 -8.71
C LYS A 82 11.23 -11.73 -9.18
N ASN A 83 10.33 -12.03 -8.26
CA ASN A 83 9.14 -12.85 -8.50
C ASN A 83 7.84 -12.04 -8.55
N ASN A 84 7.89 -10.71 -8.67
CA ASN A 84 6.72 -9.82 -8.70
C ASN A 84 5.77 -10.03 -7.49
N GLN A 85 6.34 -10.09 -6.28
CA GLN A 85 5.56 -10.20 -5.05
C GLN A 85 4.66 -8.97 -4.86
N TRP A 86 3.50 -9.15 -4.21
CA TRP A 86 2.53 -8.08 -3.98
C TRP A 86 3.12 -6.87 -3.22
N ILE A 87 4.14 -7.11 -2.39
CA ILE A 87 4.86 -6.07 -1.65
C ILE A 87 5.54 -5.05 -2.55
N ASP A 88 5.85 -5.41 -3.81
CA ASP A 88 6.48 -4.52 -4.78
C ASP A 88 5.63 -3.28 -5.06
N TYR A 89 4.30 -3.39 -4.97
CA TYR A 89 3.40 -2.24 -5.08
C TYR A 89 3.62 -1.23 -3.95
N LEU A 90 3.72 -1.71 -2.70
CA LEU A 90 4.02 -0.85 -1.55
C LEU A 90 5.41 -0.23 -1.63
N LYS A 91 6.42 -1.03 -2.01
CA LYS A 91 7.79 -0.55 -2.22
C LYS A 91 7.84 0.56 -3.28
N GLY A 92 7.15 0.38 -4.40
CA GLY A 92 7.05 1.38 -5.47
C GLY A 92 6.39 2.68 -5.02
N CYS A 93 5.27 2.60 -4.29
CA CYS A 93 4.60 3.78 -3.73
C CYS A 93 5.51 4.54 -2.76
N LEU A 94 6.20 3.84 -1.86
CA LEU A 94 7.14 4.46 -0.92
C LEU A 94 8.34 5.06 -1.64
N PHE A 95 8.87 4.38 -2.66
CA PHE A 95 9.97 4.91 -3.48
C PHE A 95 9.62 6.25 -4.10
N VAL A 96 8.48 6.34 -4.82
CA VAL A 96 8.03 7.59 -5.45
C VAL A 96 7.75 8.65 -4.39
N PHE A 97 7.09 8.29 -3.29
CA PHE A 97 6.78 9.23 -2.21
C PHE A 97 8.04 9.89 -1.63
N TYR A 98 9.07 9.10 -1.31
CA TYR A 98 10.32 9.66 -0.77
C TYR A 98 11.17 10.38 -1.83
N ASP A 99 11.12 9.98 -3.10
CA ASP A 99 11.76 10.73 -4.18
C ASP A 99 11.13 12.11 -4.39
N GLU A 100 9.81 12.23 -4.24
CA GLU A 100 9.09 13.51 -4.28
C GLU A 100 9.23 14.33 -2.98
N ASN A 101 9.58 13.70 -1.85
CA ASN A 101 9.66 14.32 -0.53
C ASN A 101 11.05 14.18 0.11
N LYS A 102 12.11 14.60 -0.60
CA LYS A 102 13.53 14.41 -0.22
C LYS A 102 13.95 14.99 1.14
N THR A 103 13.17 15.91 1.71
CA THR A 103 13.43 16.50 3.03
C THR A 103 12.90 15.65 4.18
N LEU A 104 12.08 14.64 3.90
CA LEU A 104 11.61 13.69 4.91
C LEU A 104 12.64 12.59 5.12
N ASP A 105 13.10 12.45 6.36
CA ASP A 105 13.97 11.35 6.73
C ASP A 105 13.25 10.01 6.62
N ASN A 106 13.86 9.05 5.94
CA ASN A 106 13.41 7.68 5.90
C ASN A 106 14.23 6.81 6.85
N ILE A 107 13.84 6.79 8.12
CA ILE A 107 14.52 6.03 9.18
C ILE A 107 14.42 4.50 9.05
N TYR A 108 13.67 4.01 8.05
CA TYR A 108 13.37 2.60 7.83
C TYR A 108 14.12 2.00 6.63
N LEU A 109 14.85 2.83 5.88
CA LEU A 109 15.82 2.38 4.89
C LEU A 109 17.20 2.26 5.54
N ASN A 110 17.93 1.21 5.19
CA ASN A 110 19.35 1.08 5.49
C ASN A 110 20.19 1.78 4.42
#